data_AF-A0A7J0CVA3-F1
#
_entry.id   AF-A0A7J0CVA3-F1
#
_cell.length_a   1.000
_cell.length_b   1.000
_cell.length_c   1.000
_cell.angle_alpha   90.00
_cell.angle_beta   90.00
_cell.angle_gamma   90.00
#
_symmetry.space_group_name_H-M   'P 1'
#
loop_
_entity.id
_entity.type
_entity.pdbx_description
1 polymer ?
#
loop_
_entity_poly.entity_id
_entity_poly.type
_entity_poly.pdbx_seq_one_letter_code
_entity_poly.pdbx_strand_id
1 'polypeptide(L)'
;MLVKHMPRDSAVSRELDGDGAEWTVTDYLLAAAVDHLAAANWMFASVNTDEDSDPPETPVPVPRPGDEAPDTDTVSAREQRPAAHGGPDRAELMRFFV
;
A
#
# COMPACT_ATOMS: atom_id res chain seq x y z
N MET A 1 33.94 15.73 5.91
CA MET A 1 32.77 15.63 5.00
C MET A 1 31.56 16.20 5.74
N LEU A 2 31.16 17.44 5.43
CA LEU A 2 30.03 18.12 6.08
C LEU A 2 28.66 17.57 5.65
N VAL A 3 28.58 17.03 4.43
CA VAL A 3 27.37 16.46 3.82
C VAL A 3 26.80 15.30 4.64
N LYS A 4 27.65 14.48 5.27
CA LYS A 4 27.23 13.31 6.05
C LYS A 4 26.48 13.66 7.35
N HIS A 5 26.66 14.87 7.88
CA HIS A 5 26.07 15.32 9.15
C HIS A 5 25.00 16.38 8.95
N MET A 6 24.54 16.56 7.71
CA MET A 6 23.53 17.53 7.38
C MET A 6 22.17 17.08 7.93
N PRO A 7 21.39 17.99 8.54
CA PRO A 7 20.02 17.69 8.97
C PRO A 7 19.16 17.17 7.82
N ARG A 8 18.32 16.16 8.10
CA ARG A 8 17.44 15.51 7.11
C ARG A 8 16.45 16.47 6.44
N ASP A 9 16.17 17.59 7.07
CA ASP A 9 15.27 18.65 6.61
C ASP A 9 16.00 19.80 5.89
N SER A 10 17.31 19.68 5.67
CA SER A 10 18.07 20.72 4.98
C SER A 10 17.55 20.96 3.56
N ALA A 11 17.64 22.22 3.10
CA ALA A 11 17.26 22.59 1.74
C ALA A 11 18.01 21.77 0.68
N VAL A 12 19.27 21.40 0.95
CA VAL A 12 20.08 20.55 0.07
C VAL A 12 19.55 19.11 0.00
N SER A 13 19.10 18.53 1.12
CA SER A 13 18.45 17.21 1.13
C SER A 13 17.15 17.23 0.34
N ARG A 14 16.34 18.29 0.51
CA ARG A 14 15.08 18.44 -0.23
C ARG A 14 15.27 18.68 -1.73
N GLU A 15 16.31 19.40 -2.12
CA GLU A 15 16.64 19.64 -3.53
C GLU A 15 17.24 18.39 -4.22
N LEU A 16 17.92 17.52 -3.45
CA LEU A 16 18.42 16.22 -3.92
C LEU A 16 17.33 15.14 -3.98
N ASP A 17 16.48 15.06 -2.94
CA ASP A 17 15.51 13.98 -2.76
C ASP A 17 14.09 14.36 -3.30
N GLY A 18 13.90 15.61 -3.71
CA GLY A 18 12.63 16.15 -4.20
C GLY A 18 11.62 16.49 -3.10
N ASP A 19 10.56 17.24 -3.44
CA ASP A 19 9.47 17.64 -2.52
C ASP A 19 8.69 16.46 -1.89
N GLY A 20 8.94 15.24 -2.37
CA GLY A 20 8.53 13.99 -1.73
C GLY A 20 9.61 13.51 -0.75
N ALA A 21 9.81 14.24 0.34
CA ALA A 21 10.68 13.79 1.41
C ALA A 21 10.29 12.37 1.81
N GLU A 22 11.22 11.44 1.61
CA GLU A 22 11.11 10.00 1.79
C GLU A 22 10.22 9.63 2.99
N TRP A 23 9.21 8.77 2.77
CA TRP A 23 8.40 8.28 3.88
C TRP A 23 9.31 7.70 4.96
N THR A 24 9.16 8.20 6.18
CA THR A 24 9.82 7.62 7.33
C THR A 24 9.17 6.30 7.69
N VAL A 25 9.84 5.49 8.52
CA VAL A 25 9.25 4.24 9.04
C VAL A 25 7.90 4.50 9.70
N THR A 26 7.74 5.61 10.40
CA THR A 26 6.48 6.01 11.02
C THR A 26 5.37 6.21 9.99
N ASP A 27 5.69 6.82 8.84
CA ASP A 27 4.71 7.08 7.78
C ASP A 27 4.22 5.76 7.17
N TYR A 28 5.14 4.82 6.90
CA TYR A 28 4.78 3.47 6.46
C TYR A 28 3.92 2.72 7.47
N LEU A 29 4.28 2.77 8.76
CA LEU A 29 3.52 2.11 9.82
C LEU A 29 2.14 2.72 10.01
N LEU A 30 2.03 4.04 9.92
CA LEU A 30 0.75 4.74 10.03
C LEU A 30 -0.16 4.43 8.83
N ALA A 31 0.37 4.45 7.61
CA ALA A 31 -0.37 4.04 6.42
C ALA A 31 -0.90 2.61 6.56
N ALA A 32 -0.07 1.66 7.01
CA ALA A 32 -0.51 0.29 7.27
C ALA A 32 -1.62 0.20 8.33
N ALA A 33 -1.51 0.98 9.41
CA ALA A 33 -2.55 1.03 10.44
C ALA A 33 -3.88 1.57 9.89
N VAL A 34 -3.83 2.63 9.07
CA VAL A 34 -5.02 3.21 8.41
C VAL A 34 -5.65 2.19 7.46
N ASP A 35 -4.86 1.52 6.62
CA ASP A 35 -5.34 0.52 5.67
C ASP A 35 -6.06 -0.64 6.40
N HIS A 36 -5.46 -1.15 7.47
CA HIS A 36 -6.06 -2.22 8.26
C HIS A 36 -7.31 -1.79 9.02
N LEU A 37 -7.34 -0.55 9.53
CA LEU A 37 -8.53 -0.01 10.18
C LEU A 37 -9.68 0.17 9.17
N ALA A 38 -9.39 0.67 7.98
CA ALA A 38 -10.37 0.82 6.91
C ALA A 38 -10.94 -0.55 6.49
N ALA A 39 -10.08 -1.56 6.33
CA ALA A 39 -10.51 -2.93 6.03
C ALA A 39 -11.40 -3.51 7.13
N ALA A 40 -11.03 -3.34 8.40
CA ALA A 40 -11.83 -3.83 9.53
C ALA A 40 -13.20 -3.14 9.60
N ASN A 41 -13.24 -1.81 9.40
CA ASN A 41 -14.49 -1.06 9.38
C ASN A 41 -15.37 -1.45 8.20
N TRP A 42 -14.78 -1.70 7.02
CA TRP A 42 -15.50 -2.22 5.87
C TRP A 42 -16.11 -3.59 6.17
N MET A 43 -15.33 -4.55 6.70
CA MET A 43 -15.86 -5.87 7.08
C MET A 43 -17.00 -5.75 8.10
N PHE A 44 -16.86 -4.85 9.07
CA PHE A 44 -17.91 -4.58 10.04
C PHE A 44 -19.15 -4.01 9.35
N ALA A 45 -19.00 -3.00 8.49
CA ALA A 45 -20.10 -2.43 7.72
C ALA A 45 -20.79 -3.49 6.85
N SER A 46 -20.04 -4.29 6.10
CA SER A 46 -20.57 -5.35 5.22
C SER A 46 -21.45 -6.36 5.97
N VAL A 47 -21.11 -6.68 7.23
CA VAL A 47 -21.90 -7.61 8.06
C VAL A 47 -23.16 -6.93 8.64
N ASN A 48 -23.13 -5.60 8.80
CA ASN A 48 -24.22 -4.84 9.42
C ASN A 48 -25.08 -4.08 8.40
N THR A 49 -24.76 -4.14 7.11
CA THR A 49 -25.59 -3.63 6.02
C THR A 49 -26.77 -4.56 5.80
N ASP A 50 -27.96 -3.99 5.57
CA ASP A 50 -29.18 -4.73 5.25
C ASP A 50 -29.03 -5.49 3.92
N GLU A 51 -29.66 -6.66 3.79
CA GLU A 51 -29.56 -7.51 2.60
C GLU A 51 -30.09 -6.81 1.33
N ASP A 52 -31.05 -5.90 1.49
CA ASP A 52 -31.63 -5.12 0.39
C ASP A 52 -30.88 -3.80 0.09
N SER A 53 -29.81 -3.50 0.84
CA SER A 53 -29.00 -2.29 0.66
C SER A 53 -27.76 -2.54 -0.19
N ASP A 54 -27.28 -1.48 -0.85
CA ASP A 54 -26.02 -1.55 -1.58
C ASP A 54 -24.85 -1.89 -0.63
N PRO A 55 -23.96 -2.83 -1.01
CA PRO A 55 -22.77 -3.13 -0.23
C PRO A 55 -21.87 -1.90 -0.03
N PRO A 56 -21.18 -1.79 1.12
CA PRO A 56 -20.25 -0.68 1.34
C PRO A 56 -19.08 -0.76 0.35
N GLU A 57 -18.63 0.39 -0.12
CA GLU A 57 -17.49 0.52 -1.02
C GLU A 57 -16.21 -0.07 -0.41
N THR A 58 -15.44 -0.79 -1.21
CA THR A 58 -14.18 -1.38 -0.76
C THR A 58 -13.15 -0.28 -0.50
N PRO A 59 -12.43 -0.33 0.64
CA PRO A 59 -11.50 0.73 0.98
C PRO A 59 -10.26 0.72 0.07
N VAL A 60 -9.83 1.90 -0.35
CA VAL A 60 -8.59 2.09 -1.11
C VAL A 60 -7.42 2.34 -0.15
N PRO A 61 -6.31 1.58 -0.26
CA PRO A 61 -5.14 1.80 0.58
C PRO A 61 -4.51 3.19 0.37
N VAL A 62 -3.83 3.70 1.41
CA VAL A 62 -3.04 4.93 1.31
C VAL A 62 -1.95 4.78 0.24
N PRO A 63 -1.87 5.65 -0.78
CA PRO A 63 -0.84 5.58 -1.81
C PRO A 63 0.55 5.74 -1.21
N ARG A 64 1.46 4.79 -1.46
CA ARG A 64 2.85 4.87 -0.98
C ARG A 64 3.74 5.52 -2.04
N PRO A 65 4.84 6.18 -1.64
CA PRO A 65 5.86 6.62 -2.58
C PRO A 65 6.37 5.43 -3.39
N GLY A 66 6.32 5.54 -4.71
CA GLY A 66 6.71 4.47 -5.63
C GLY A 66 5.56 3.55 -6.07
N ASP A 67 4.37 3.65 -5.46
CA ASP A 67 3.17 3.03 -6.03
C ASP A 67 2.69 3.86 -7.22
N GLU A 68 2.47 3.23 -8.38
CA GLU A 68 1.65 3.85 -9.42
C GLU A 68 0.25 4.05 -8.84
N ALA A 69 -0.22 5.30 -8.84
CA ALA A 69 -1.53 5.63 -8.32
C ALA A 69 -2.57 4.72 -8.99
N PRO A 70 -3.38 3.97 -8.23
CA PRO A 70 -4.42 3.16 -8.84
C PRO A 70 -5.39 4.12 -9.54
N ASP A 71 -5.59 3.94 -10.85
CA ASP A 71 -6.68 4.60 -11.56
C ASP A 71 -7.96 4.25 -10.80
N THR A 72 -8.63 5.27 -10.27
CA THR A 72 -9.84 5.15 -9.44
C THR A 72 -10.97 4.33 -10.12
N ASP A 73 -10.87 4.10 -11.43
CA ASP A 73 -11.81 3.29 -12.22
C ASP A 73 -11.46 1.78 -12.30
N THR A 74 -10.29 1.35 -11.80
CA THR A 74 -9.79 -0.04 -11.98
C THR A 74 -9.99 -0.96 -10.78
N VAL A 75 -10.45 -0.47 -9.63
CA VAL A 75 -10.66 -1.30 -8.42
C VAL A 75 -11.76 -2.35 -8.67
N SER A 76 -12.82 -1.99 -9.42
CA SER A 76 -13.90 -2.91 -9.83
C SER A 76 -13.45 -4.01 -10.80
N ALA A 77 -12.31 -3.86 -11.48
CA ALA A 77 -11.82 -4.84 -12.45
C ALA A 77 -10.89 -5.90 -11.85
N ARG A 78 -10.37 -5.69 -10.63
CA ARG A 78 -9.46 -6.64 -9.99
C ARG A 78 -10.18 -7.86 -9.39
N GLU A 79 -11.47 -7.75 -9.11
CA GLU A 79 -12.32 -8.82 -8.57
C GLU A 79 -12.61 -9.96 -9.58
N GLN A 80 -12.33 -9.79 -10.88
CA GLN A 80 -12.69 -10.77 -11.92
C GLN A 80 -11.50 -11.48 -12.59
N ARG A 81 -10.26 -11.28 -12.14
CA ARG A 81 -9.13 -12.07 -12.69
C ARG A 81 -8.99 -13.37 -11.89
N PRO A 82 -9.25 -14.56 -12.48
CA PRO A 82 -8.80 -15.79 -11.85
C PRO A 82 -7.28 -15.67 -11.72
N ALA A 83 -6.76 -15.83 -10.51
CA ALA A 83 -5.34 -15.91 -10.27
C ALA A 83 -4.79 -17.04 -11.16
N ALA A 84 -4.11 -16.67 -12.25
CA ALA A 84 -3.30 -17.62 -12.98
C ALA A 84 -2.24 -18.08 -12.00
N HIS A 85 -2.41 -19.29 -11.46
CA HIS A 85 -1.49 -19.93 -10.54
C HIS A 85 -0.20 -20.26 -11.32
N GLY A 86 0.65 -19.26 -11.49
CA GLY A 86 2.04 -19.37 -11.95
C GLY A 86 2.99 -19.03 -10.81
N GLY A 87 2.67 -19.47 -9.59
CA GLY A 87 3.61 -19.38 -8.48
C GLY A 87 4.77 -20.36 -8.70
N PRO A 88 5.98 -20.04 -8.21
CA PRO A 88 7.11 -20.94 -8.34
C PRO A 88 6.82 -22.28 -7.66
N ASP A 89 7.14 -23.39 -8.33
CA ASP A 89 6.97 -24.72 -7.74
C ASP A 89 7.91 -24.86 -6.53
N ARG A 90 7.61 -25.80 -5.63
CA ARG A 90 8.40 -26.09 -4.43
C ARG A 90 9.91 -26.24 -4.72
N ALA A 91 10.27 -26.80 -5.88
CA ALA A 91 11.66 -26.94 -6.31
C ALA A 91 12.36 -25.60 -6.58
N GLU A 92 11.63 -24.56 -6.98
CA GLU A 92 12.13 -23.19 -7.16
C GLU A 92 12.35 -22.49 -5.84
N LEU A 93 11.42 -22.64 -4.89
CA LEU A 93 11.53 -22.05 -3.56
C LEU A 93 12.76 -22.58 -2.81
N MET A 94 13.06 -23.86 -2.92
CA MET A 94 14.20 -24.48 -2.23
C MET A 94 15.57 -23.97 -2.70
N ARG A 95 15.67 -23.35 -3.89
CA ARG A 95 16.94 -22.80 -4.39
C ARG A 95 17.35 -21.49 -3.72
N PHE A 96 16.43 -20.80 -3.06
CA PHE A 96 16.72 -19.54 -2.37
C PHE A 96 17.24 -19.71 -0.94
N PHE A 97 17.12 -20.92 -0.35
CA PHE A 97 17.48 -21.20 1.04
C PHE A 97 18.79 -22.00 1.20
N VAL A 98 19.61 -22.03 0.15
CA VAL A 98 20.98 -22.60 0.13
C VAL A 98 21.96 -21.48 -0.16
#